data_AF-A0A8V0Y2R1-F1
#
_entry.id   AF-A0A8V0Y2R1-F1
#
_cell.length_a   1.000
_cell.length_b   1.000
_cell.length_c   1.000
_cell.angle_alpha   90.00
_cell.angle_beta   90.00
_cell.angle_gamma   90.00
#
_symmetry.space_group_name_H-M   'P 1'
#
loop_
_entity.id
_entity.type
_entity.pdbx_description
1 polymer ?
#
loop_
_entity_poly.entity_id
_entity_poly.type
_entity_poly.pdbx_seq_one_letter_code
_entity_poly.pdbx_strand_id
1 'polypeptide(L)'
;MSESKDYDESCSALEVLDFEAALKQFQKLVEKTVTQKTKERLGLYIKDDDEIDYDEFYRTTQTLFGPEIKEHNVKAFFRKISNNPDAKTEWCEIFGYFIGGNGALPSQLREENTVFLTSEKQQITYPGKIFHLERDMITSIVKVPHLDFTVTSSQKGVLTIFNKKDTAWINGCDFLTQLKCVVAVTERTIIVWDYKSIRTKDNYFIIKPMENSLLCVCTATMSDQLAEDNILMGDDKGYVNLLKVTSDHFGMKQCKGKKESQLQILDSKDFHIVKRKLHDDWVLKVKYISDLNCFGSCSSDSIHSFVLDDIKRLKDNLPVKEFSVPRGVNAFAYCGKAKVIVTGGKYEAYIMSEESQFVQDNFLL
;
A
#
# COMPACT_ATOMS: atom_id res chain seq x y z
N MET A 1 -5.62 -45.53 9.40
CA MET A 1 -4.17 -45.31 9.36
C MET A 1 -3.94 -44.13 8.44
N SER A 2 -3.73 -42.96 9.05
CA SER A 2 -3.59 -41.67 8.41
C SER A 2 -2.17 -41.18 8.68
N GLU A 3 -1.33 -41.13 7.65
CA GLU A 3 -0.03 -40.48 7.70
C GLU A 3 -0.22 -38.99 7.39
N SER A 4 0.05 -38.16 8.40
CA SER A 4 0.18 -36.72 8.29
C SER A 4 1.52 -36.38 7.63
N LYS A 5 1.48 -35.62 6.53
CA LYS A 5 2.66 -34.92 6.01
C LYS A 5 2.70 -33.54 6.65
N ASP A 6 3.67 -33.36 7.54
CA ASP A 6 4.09 -32.07 8.05
C ASP A 6 4.57 -31.21 6.87
N TYR A 7 4.01 -30.01 6.74
CA TYR A 7 4.49 -28.97 5.83
C TYR A 7 5.42 -28.06 6.63
N ASP A 8 6.68 -28.01 6.22
CA ASP A 8 7.75 -27.20 6.83
C ASP A 8 7.39 -25.69 6.82
N GLU A 9 7.08 -25.19 8.01
CA GLU A 9 6.88 -23.79 8.34
C GLU A 9 8.20 -23.19 8.87
N SER A 10 9.28 -23.23 8.07
CA SER A 10 10.61 -22.76 8.50
C SER A 10 11.33 -21.81 7.54
N CYS A 11 10.71 -21.35 6.44
CA CYS A 11 11.47 -20.74 5.34
C CYS A 11 11.46 -19.20 5.25
N SER A 12 10.97 -18.44 6.25
CA SER A 12 10.87 -16.96 6.14
C SER A 12 11.72 -16.16 7.12
N ALA A 13 12.40 -16.80 8.07
CA ALA A 13 13.28 -16.12 9.03
C ALA A 13 14.77 -16.12 8.63
N LEU A 14 15.16 -16.93 7.63
CA LEU A 14 16.55 -17.10 7.20
C LEU A 14 17.00 -16.10 6.12
N GLU A 15 16.08 -15.58 5.30
CA GLU A 15 16.44 -14.75 4.13
C GLU A 15 16.84 -13.31 4.48
N VAL A 16 16.31 -12.73 5.57
CA VAL A 16 16.59 -11.33 5.94
C VAL A 16 17.99 -11.16 6.56
N LEU A 17 18.50 -12.18 7.26
CA LEU A 17 19.87 -12.19 7.79
C LEU A 17 20.93 -12.32 6.68
N ASP A 18 20.56 -12.86 5.51
CA ASP A 18 21.50 -13.14 4.42
C ASP A 18 21.83 -11.88 3.58
N PHE A 19 20.87 -10.96 3.40
CA PHE A 19 21.08 -9.80 2.52
C PHE A 19 22.07 -8.77 3.07
N GLU A 20 22.02 -8.46 4.37
CA GLU A 20 22.97 -7.53 4.99
C GLU A 20 24.40 -8.11 4.97
N ALA A 21 24.52 -9.43 5.19
CA ALA A 21 25.78 -10.15 5.09
C ALA A 21 26.31 -10.15 3.65
N ALA A 22 25.45 -10.41 2.66
CA ALA A 22 25.78 -10.37 1.24
C ALA A 22 26.24 -8.97 0.80
N LEU A 23 25.58 -7.92 1.29
CA LEU A 23 25.98 -6.53 1.00
C LEU A 23 27.37 -6.20 1.57
N LYS A 24 27.67 -6.62 2.80
CA LYS A 24 29.01 -6.44 3.40
C LYS A 24 30.09 -7.19 2.62
N GLN A 25 29.77 -8.39 2.12
CA GLN A 25 30.70 -9.17 1.28
C GLN A 25 30.90 -8.51 -0.09
N PHE A 26 29.84 -7.97 -0.68
CA PHE A 26 29.92 -7.25 -1.96
C PHE A 26 30.73 -5.96 -1.86
N GLN A 27 30.59 -5.21 -0.76
CA GLN A 27 31.42 -4.03 -0.49
C GLN A 27 32.91 -4.39 -0.48
N LYS A 28 33.29 -5.46 0.23
CA LYS A 28 34.67 -5.96 0.25
C LYS A 28 35.16 -6.39 -1.12
N LEU A 29 34.32 -7.07 -1.91
CA LEU A 29 34.66 -7.51 -3.27
C LEU A 29 35.06 -6.31 -4.15
N VAL A 30 34.30 -5.22 -4.06
CA VAL A 30 34.56 -4.05 -4.89
C VAL A 30 35.70 -3.20 -4.34
N GLU A 31 35.86 -3.08 -3.02
CA GLU A 31 37.08 -2.48 -2.45
C GLU A 31 38.35 -3.19 -2.93
N LYS A 32 38.33 -4.53 -2.97
CA LYS A 32 39.43 -5.34 -3.52
C LYS A 32 39.63 -5.05 -5.02
N THR A 33 38.54 -5.00 -5.80
CA THR A 33 38.57 -4.72 -7.25
C THR A 33 39.10 -3.30 -7.55
N VAL A 34 38.64 -2.28 -6.82
CA VAL A 34 39.10 -0.89 -6.93
C VAL A 34 40.59 -0.80 -6.60
N THR A 35 41.01 -1.41 -5.49
CA THR A 35 42.42 -1.40 -5.06
C THR A 35 43.34 -2.05 -6.10
N GLN A 36 42.91 -3.16 -6.69
CA GLN A 36 43.61 -3.83 -7.77
C GLN A 36 43.75 -2.93 -9.00
N LYS A 37 42.64 -2.35 -9.49
CA LYS A 37 42.63 -1.48 -10.68
C LYS A 37 43.40 -0.17 -10.47
N THR A 38 43.42 0.36 -9.25
CA THR A 38 44.29 1.49 -8.88
C THR A 38 45.76 1.13 -8.94
N LYS A 39 46.16 -0.04 -8.41
CA LYS A 39 47.56 -0.52 -8.48
C LYS A 39 48.00 -0.78 -9.93
N GLU A 40 47.11 -1.34 -10.77
CA GLU A 40 47.35 -1.52 -12.22
C GLU A 40 47.62 -0.18 -12.90
N ARG A 41 46.78 0.84 -12.61
CA ARG A 41 46.94 2.20 -13.16
C ARG A 41 48.24 2.88 -12.72
N LEU A 42 48.70 2.63 -11.49
CA LEU A 42 49.94 3.18 -10.95
C LEU A 42 51.19 2.40 -11.38
N GLY A 43 51.05 1.31 -12.15
CA GLY A 43 52.17 0.45 -12.56
C GLY A 43 52.81 -0.32 -11.40
N LEU A 44 52.14 -0.40 -10.26
CA LEU A 44 52.57 -1.07 -9.03
C LEU A 44 51.97 -2.47 -8.89
N TYR A 45 51.31 -2.95 -9.94
CA TYR A 45 50.60 -4.22 -9.91
C TYR A 45 51.55 -5.40 -10.16
N ILE A 46 51.55 -6.33 -9.22
CA ILE A 46 52.20 -7.63 -9.33
C ILE A 46 51.06 -8.63 -9.47
N LYS A 47 51.11 -9.46 -10.53
CA LYS A 47 50.15 -10.54 -10.71
C LYS A 47 50.25 -11.50 -9.53
N ASP A 48 49.12 -11.74 -8.89
CA ASP A 48 48.94 -12.63 -7.74
C ASP A 48 47.79 -13.60 -8.05
N ASP A 49 47.74 -14.75 -7.38
CA ASP A 49 46.68 -15.76 -7.56
C ASP A 49 45.29 -15.23 -7.13
N ASP A 50 45.26 -14.08 -6.46
CA ASP A 50 44.09 -13.37 -5.95
C ASP A 50 43.52 -12.30 -6.92
N GLU A 51 43.91 -12.32 -8.20
CA GLU A 51 43.45 -11.41 -9.27
C GLU A 51 41.94 -11.55 -9.53
N ILE A 52 41.17 -10.49 -9.25
CA ILE A 52 39.75 -10.45 -9.61
C ILE A 52 39.61 -10.01 -11.06
N ASP A 53 39.30 -10.96 -11.92
CA ASP A 53 38.83 -10.69 -13.27
C ASP A 53 37.30 -10.48 -13.31
N TYR A 54 36.77 -10.18 -14.50
CA TYR A 54 35.34 -9.97 -14.67
C TYR A 54 34.52 -11.24 -14.35
N ASP A 55 35.04 -12.42 -14.70
CA ASP A 55 34.31 -13.68 -14.56
C ASP A 55 34.22 -14.08 -13.08
N GLU A 56 35.28 -13.87 -12.30
CA GLU A 56 35.29 -14.05 -10.85
C GLU A 56 34.39 -13.01 -10.15
N PHE A 57 34.45 -11.75 -10.58
CA PHE A 57 33.58 -10.69 -10.07
C PHE A 57 32.10 -11.02 -10.30
N TYR A 58 31.77 -11.49 -11.50
CA TYR A 58 30.41 -11.87 -11.88
C TYR A 58 29.91 -13.08 -11.08
N ARG A 59 30.72 -14.14 -11.00
CA ARG A 59 30.38 -15.36 -10.23
C ARG A 59 30.14 -15.05 -8.75
N THR A 60 30.99 -14.22 -8.15
CA THR A 60 30.86 -13.84 -6.74
C THR A 60 29.60 -13.00 -6.53
N THR A 61 29.34 -12.03 -7.41
CA THR A 61 28.10 -11.24 -7.39
C THR A 61 26.85 -12.10 -7.50
N GLN A 62 26.84 -13.07 -8.42
CA GLN A 62 25.73 -14.02 -8.56
C GLN A 62 25.53 -14.91 -7.33
N THR A 63 26.62 -15.27 -6.65
CA THR A 63 26.54 -16.07 -5.41
C THR A 63 25.94 -15.25 -4.27
N LEU A 64 26.23 -13.95 -4.22
CA LEU A 64 25.76 -13.05 -3.15
C LEU A 64 24.29 -12.65 -3.28
N PHE A 65 23.80 -12.43 -4.50
CA PHE A 65 22.47 -11.86 -4.73
C PHE A 65 21.57 -12.73 -5.61
N GLY A 66 22.06 -13.90 -6.05
CA GLY A 66 21.31 -14.83 -6.87
C GLY A 66 21.22 -14.45 -8.34
N PRO A 67 20.45 -15.23 -9.12
CA PRO A 67 20.32 -15.09 -10.58
C PRO A 67 19.51 -13.84 -11.01
N GLU A 68 18.95 -13.09 -10.06
CA GLU A 68 18.16 -11.89 -10.33
C GLU A 68 19.02 -10.73 -10.85
N ILE A 69 20.34 -10.79 -10.64
CA ILE A 69 21.27 -9.80 -11.16
C ILE A 69 21.62 -10.08 -12.62
N LYS A 70 21.26 -9.13 -13.49
CA LYS A 70 21.52 -9.22 -14.94
C LYS A 70 23.00 -9.00 -15.26
N GLU A 71 23.55 -9.86 -16.12
CA GLU A 71 24.95 -9.80 -16.57
C GLU A 71 25.37 -8.42 -17.08
N HIS A 72 24.51 -7.77 -17.88
CA HIS A 72 24.82 -6.46 -18.46
C HIS A 72 25.01 -5.36 -17.41
N ASN A 73 24.28 -5.41 -16.28
CA ASN A 73 24.42 -4.45 -15.20
C ASN A 73 25.74 -4.65 -14.46
N VAL A 74 26.08 -5.91 -14.14
CA VAL A 74 27.38 -6.25 -13.53
C VAL A 74 28.53 -5.84 -14.43
N LYS A 75 28.40 -6.05 -15.74
CA LYS A 75 29.40 -5.67 -16.74
C LYS A 75 29.59 -4.16 -16.83
N ALA A 76 28.50 -3.40 -16.85
CA ALA A 76 28.55 -1.94 -16.85
C ALA A 76 29.21 -1.40 -15.56
N PHE A 77 28.82 -1.97 -14.41
CA PHE A 77 29.37 -1.64 -13.10
C PHE A 77 30.87 -1.93 -12.99
N PHE A 78 31.28 -3.14 -13.37
CA PHE A 78 32.69 -3.55 -13.39
C PHE A 78 33.53 -2.67 -14.32
N ARG A 79 33.00 -2.33 -15.51
CA ARG A 79 33.66 -1.41 -16.45
C ARG A 79 33.81 -0.01 -15.87
N LYS A 80 32.81 0.48 -15.12
CA LYS A 80 32.86 1.79 -14.46
C LYS A 80 33.98 1.85 -13.42
N ILE A 81 34.03 0.85 -12.54
CA ILE A 81 35.07 0.72 -11.51
C ILE A 81 36.45 0.56 -12.13
N SER A 82 36.57 -0.23 -13.20
CA SER A 82 37.84 -0.47 -13.88
C SER A 82 38.39 0.77 -14.58
N ASN A 83 37.52 1.59 -15.18
CA ASN A 83 37.93 2.78 -15.92
C ASN A 83 38.18 3.99 -15.02
N ASN A 84 37.44 4.11 -13.92
CA ASN A 84 37.51 5.23 -13.00
C ASN A 84 37.49 4.73 -11.54
N PRO A 85 38.60 4.16 -11.03
CA PRO A 85 38.63 3.60 -9.69
C PRO A 85 38.47 4.65 -8.57
N ASP A 86 38.72 5.94 -8.86
CA ASP A 86 38.57 7.05 -7.92
C ASP A 86 37.12 7.59 -7.85
N ALA A 87 36.23 7.12 -8.73
CA ALA A 87 34.86 7.59 -8.77
C ALA A 87 34.03 6.98 -7.64
N LYS A 88 33.22 7.81 -6.96
CA LYS A 88 32.20 7.33 -6.03
C LYS A 88 31.28 6.38 -6.79
N THR A 89 31.24 5.13 -6.34
CA THR A 89 30.47 4.07 -6.97
C THR A 89 29.34 3.69 -6.03
N GLU A 90 28.10 3.79 -6.50
CA GLU A 90 26.93 3.42 -5.70
C GLU A 90 26.59 1.96 -5.96
N TRP A 91 26.54 1.13 -4.91
CA TRP A 91 26.28 -0.30 -5.00
C TRP A 91 24.95 -0.64 -5.69
N CYS A 92 23.97 0.25 -5.60
CA CYS A 92 22.65 0.09 -6.22
C CYS A 92 22.69 0.05 -7.75
N GLU A 93 23.78 0.50 -8.39
CA GLU A 93 23.96 0.47 -9.85
C GLU A 93 23.98 -0.96 -10.41
N ILE A 94 24.40 -1.96 -9.63
CA ILE A 94 24.39 -3.36 -10.07
C ILE A 94 22.96 -3.90 -10.27
N PHE A 95 21.98 -3.26 -9.63
CA PHE A 95 20.55 -3.51 -9.81
C PHE A 95 19.93 -2.63 -10.91
N GLY A 96 20.72 -1.81 -11.62
CA GLY A 96 20.29 -1.01 -12.77
C GLY A 96 19.74 0.39 -12.44
N TYR A 97 19.95 0.90 -11.22
CA TYR A 97 19.30 2.13 -10.73
C TYR A 97 19.78 3.45 -11.36
N PHE A 98 20.90 3.49 -12.10
CA PHE A 98 21.45 4.75 -12.64
C PHE A 98 22.07 4.64 -14.04
N ILE A 99 21.55 3.78 -14.93
CA ILE A 99 21.93 3.85 -16.36
C ILE A 99 21.20 5.03 -17.00
N GLY A 100 21.64 6.24 -16.70
CA GLY A 100 21.11 7.49 -17.23
C GLY A 100 22.24 8.40 -17.70
N GLY A 101 22.60 8.32 -18.98
CA GLY A 101 23.48 9.32 -19.61
C GLY A 101 24.09 8.88 -20.94
N ASN A 102 23.48 9.34 -22.03
CA ASN A 102 23.94 9.30 -23.43
C ASN A 102 23.76 8.00 -24.23
N GLY A 103 22.80 8.06 -25.15
CA GLY A 103 22.66 7.11 -26.26
C GLY A 103 21.27 6.51 -26.30
N ALA A 104 20.48 6.87 -27.31
CA ALA A 104 19.16 6.31 -27.57
C ALA A 104 19.21 4.77 -27.55
N LEU A 105 18.55 4.16 -26.56
CA LEU A 105 18.35 2.71 -26.50
C LEU A 105 17.06 2.35 -27.27
N PRO A 106 17.07 1.26 -28.07
CA PRO A 106 15.93 0.84 -28.87
C PRO A 106 14.77 0.37 -27.97
N SER A 107 13.55 0.54 -28.50
CA SER A 107 12.25 0.36 -27.84
C SER A 107 11.97 -1.01 -27.19
N GLN A 108 12.87 -2.00 -27.32
CA GLN A 108 12.74 -3.34 -26.73
C GLN A 108 13.22 -3.41 -25.27
N LEU A 109 13.93 -2.41 -24.75
CA LEU A 109 14.49 -2.42 -23.38
C LEU A 109 13.53 -1.91 -22.29
N ARG A 110 12.26 -1.65 -22.62
CA ARG A 110 11.25 -1.16 -21.67
C ARG A 110 10.49 -2.26 -20.91
N GLU A 111 10.44 -3.48 -21.42
CA GLU A 111 9.58 -4.53 -20.84
C GLU A 111 10.15 -5.22 -19.60
N GLU A 112 11.47 -5.22 -19.37
CA GLU A 112 12.06 -6.29 -18.54
C GLU A 112 12.75 -5.83 -17.25
N ASN A 113 12.61 -4.58 -16.83
CA ASN A 113 13.16 -4.10 -15.55
C ASN A 113 12.14 -4.28 -14.41
N THR A 114 11.92 -5.54 -14.03
CA THR A 114 10.78 -6.03 -13.22
C THR A 114 11.01 -6.06 -11.71
N VAL A 115 11.67 -5.06 -11.12
CA VAL A 115 11.67 -4.95 -9.64
C VAL A 115 11.18 -3.59 -9.15
N PHE A 116 11.47 -2.47 -9.82
CA PHE A 116 11.02 -1.15 -9.35
C PHE A 116 10.61 -0.12 -10.41
N LEU A 117 10.52 -0.48 -11.70
CA LEU A 117 9.70 0.30 -12.64
C LEU A 117 8.27 -0.19 -12.49
N THR A 118 7.38 0.76 -12.19
CA THR A 118 5.93 0.61 -12.15
C THR A 118 5.52 -0.39 -13.24
N SER A 119 4.79 -1.46 -12.87
CA SER A 119 4.15 -2.36 -13.83
C SER A 119 3.62 -1.53 -15.00
N GLU A 120 3.82 -1.98 -16.25
CA GLU A 120 3.37 -1.27 -17.45
C GLU A 120 2.11 -0.47 -17.12
N LYS A 121 2.12 0.85 -17.31
CA LYS A 121 0.94 1.69 -17.10
C LYS A 121 -0.18 1.10 -17.94
N GLN A 122 -0.97 0.23 -17.33
CA GLN A 122 -2.15 -0.32 -17.94
C GLN A 122 -3.15 0.82 -17.89
N GLN A 123 -3.17 1.61 -18.96
CA GLN A 123 -4.18 2.62 -19.12
C GLN A 123 -5.51 1.87 -19.24
N ILE A 124 -6.26 1.86 -18.14
CA ILE A 124 -7.60 1.27 -18.09
C ILE A 124 -8.46 2.14 -19.01
N THR A 125 -8.50 1.74 -20.28
CA THR A 125 -9.29 2.40 -21.31
C THR A 125 -10.67 1.80 -21.23
N TYR A 126 -11.62 2.52 -20.61
CA TYR A 126 -13.00 2.08 -20.55
C TYR A 126 -13.59 2.08 -21.97
N PRO A 127 -14.03 0.92 -22.50
CA PRO A 127 -14.64 0.88 -23.82
C PRO A 127 -16.02 1.56 -23.78
N GLY A 128 -16.20 2.61 -24.58
CA GLY A 128 -17.52 3.07 -25.00
C GLY A 128 -18.04 4.40 -24.44
N LYS A 129 -17.31 5.12 -23.57
CA LYS A 129 -17.58 6.53 -23.29
C LYS A 129 -16.26 7.17 -22.87
N ILE A 130 -15.78 8.11 -23.68
CA ILE A 130 -14.77 9.08 -23.27
C ILE A 130 -15.31 9.70 -21.98
N PHE A 131 -14.72 9.32 -20.85
CA PHE A 131 -14.98 9.97 -19.59
C PHE A 131 -14.65 11.45 -19.81
N HIS A 132 -15.64 12.33 -19.68
CA HIS A 132 -15.37 13.76 -19.51
C HIS A 132 -14.80 13.98 -18.10
N LEU A 133 -13.67 13.34 -17.81
CA LEU A 133 -12.87 13.54 -16.59
C LEU A 133 -12.03 14.80 -16.68
N GLU A 134 -12.05 15.52 -17.82
CA GLU A 134 -11.25 16.72 -18.08
C GLU A 134 -11.41 17.82 -17.01
N ARG A 135 -12.38 17.71 -16.08
CA ARG A 135 -12.58 18.65 -14.97
C ARG A 135 -13.10 18.00 -13.67
N ASP A 136 -12.84 16.73 -13.40
CA ASP A 136 -13.29 16.09 -12.15
C ASP A 136 -12.12 15.41 -11.42
N MET A 137 -12.07 15.59 -10.10
CA MET A 137 -10.97 15.10 -9.26
C MET A 137 -11.36 13.76 -8.65
N ILE A 138 -10.52 12.75 -8.84
CA ILE A 138 -10.70 11.44 -8.19
C ILE A 138 -10.28 11.56 -6.72
N THR A 139 -11.16 11.13 -5.81
CA THR A 139 -10.93 11.22 -4.36
C THR A 139 -10.44 9.91 -3.76
N SER A 140 -10.86 8.76 -4.29
CA SER A 140 -10.40 7.43 -3.84
C SER A 140 -10.38 6.42 -4.99
N ILE A 141 -9.48 5.45 -4.89
CA ILE A 141 -9.32 4.32 -5.81
C ILE A 141 -9.11 3.05 -4.98
N VAL A 142 -9.93 2.03 -5.19
CA VAL A 142 -9.85 0.73 -4.49
C VAL A 142 -9.91 -0.40 -5.50
N LYS A 143 -8.86 -1.23 -5.56
CA LYS A 143 -8.85 -2.48 -6.33
C LYS A 143 -9.48 -3.60 -5.50
N VAL A 144 -10.43 -4.33 -6.08
CA VAL A 144 -11.05 -5.51 -5.43
C VAL A 144 -10.37 -6.77 -5.97
N PRO A 145 -9.45 -7.39 -5.20
CA PRO A 145 -8.57 -8.43 -5.73
C PRO A 145 -9.30 -9.66 -6.26
N HIS A 146 -10.40 -10.05 -5.62
CA HIS A 146 -11.15 -11.27 -5.94
C HIS A 146 -12.07 -11.14 -7.17
N LEU A 147 -12.36 -9.92 -7.62
CA LEU A 147 -13.33 -9.65 -8.69
C LEU A 147 -12.70 -8.91 -9.89
N ASP A 148 -11.38 -8.67 -9.83
CA ASP A 148 -10.56 -8.03 -10.86
C ASP A 148 -11.15 -6.73 -11.43
N PHE A 149 -11.73 -5.91 -10.55
CA PHE A 149 -12.22 -4.57 -10.89
C PHE A 149 -11.67 -3.51 -9.93
N THR A 150 -11.74 -2.23 -10.32
CA THR A 150 -11.25 -1.10 -9.51
C THR A 150 -12.33 -0.03 -9.31
N VAL A 151 -12.76 0.19 -8.06
CA VAL A 151 -13.73 1.22 -7.66
C VAL A 151 -13.00 2.56 -7.63
N THR A 152 -13.55 3.60 -8.25
CA THR A 152 -13.05 4.96 -8.06
C THR A 152 -14.18 5.88 -7.63
N SER A 153 -13.93 6.83 -6.75
CA SER A 153 -14.86 7.91 -6.40
C SER A 153 -14.35 9.26 -6.88
N SER A 154 -15.27 10.19 -7.19
CA SER A 154 -14.93 11.55 -7.60
C SER A 154 -15.55 12.61 -6.70
N GLN A 155 -14.96 13.81 -6.76
CA GLN A 155 -15.41 15.00 -6.06
C GLN A 155 -16.81 15.44 -6.49
N LYS A 156 -17.21 15.20 -7.74
CA LYS A 156 -18.57 15.46 -8.23
C LYS A 156 -19.55 14.30 -7.99
N GLY A 157 -19.16 13.32 -7.17
CA GLY A 157 -20.03 12.21 -6.78
C GLY A 157 -20.17 11.10 -7.83
N VAL A 158 -19.19 10.96 -8.72
CA VAL A 158 -19.13 9.86 -9.69
C VAL A 158 -18.37 8.69 -9.09
N LEU A 159 -19.01 7.52 -8.96
CA LEU A 159 -18.37 6.27 -8.56
C LEU A 159 -18.16 5.37 -9.78
N THR A 160 -16.95 5.17 -10.31
CA THR A 160 -16.75 4.49 -11.61
C THR A 160 -16.99 2.97 -11.61
N ILE A 161 -17.30 2.35 -10.48
CA ILE A 161 -17.87 0.99 -10.47
C ILE A 161 -19.39 0.97 -10.54
N PHE A 162 -19.98 2.15 -10.67
CA PHE A 162 -21.39 2.42 -10.69
C PHE A 162 -21.72 3.50 -11.74
N ASN A 163 -22.52 3.18 -12.74
CA ASN A 163 -22.93 4.20 -13.72
C ASN A 163 -24.10 5.04 -13.20
N LYS A 164 -23.88 5.88 -12.16
CA LYS A 164 -24.78 7.00 -11.85
C LYS A 164 -24.05 8.13 -11.13
N LYS A 165 -24.39 9.36 -11.53
CA LYS A 165 -23.93 10.61 -10.90
C LYS A 165 -24.82 10.88 -9.69
N ASP A 166 -24.30 10.75 -8.48
CA ASP A 166 -24.87 11.46 -7.35
C ASP A 166 -24.24 12.86 -7.32
N THR A 167 -24.99 13.90 -6.96
CA THR A 167 -24.50 15.29 -6.95
C THR A 167 -23.70 15.65 -5.70
N ALA A 168 -23.48 14.68 -4.80
CA ALA A 168 -22.82 14.88 -3.52
C ALA A 168 -21.33 14.52 -3.60
N TRP A 169 -20.49 15.30 -2.93
CA TRP A 169 -19.06 15.05 -2.84
C TRP A 169 -18.80 13.72 -2.13
N ILE A 170 -18.03 12.82 -2.76
CA ILE A 170 -17.64 11.54 -2.16
C ILE A 170 -16.21 11.65 -1.63
N ASN A 171 -16.06 11.49 -0.33
CA ASN A 171 -14.79 11.64 0.38
C ASN A 171 -13.95 10.35 0.33
N GLY A 172 -14.59 9.18 0.37
CA GLY A 172 -13.91 7.90 0.27
C GLY A 172 -14.82 6.78 -0.19
N CYS A 173 -14.23 5.68 -0.65
CA CYS A 173 -14.94 4.45 -0.96
C CYS A 173 -14.09 3.23 -0.64
N ASP A 174 -14.75 2.10 -0.38
CA ASP A 174 -14.13 0.79 -0.17
C ASP A 174 -15.12 -0.35 -0.52
N PHE A 175 -14.67 -1.60 -0.42
CA PHE A 175 -15.45 -2.79 -0.77
C PHE A 175 -15.67 -3.74 0.42
N LEU A 176 -16.94 -4.00 0.71
CA LEU A 176 -17.42 -4.94 1.71
C LEU A 176 -17.35 -6.36 1.15
N THR A 177 -16.38 -7.15 1.62
CA THR A 177 -16.04 -8.45 1.02
C THR A 177 -17.10 -9.52 1.29
N GLN A 178 -17.68 -9.56 2.50
CA GLN A 178 -18.67 -10.56 2.88
C GLN A 178 -20.04 -10.25 2.27
N LEU A 179 -20.48 -9.00 2.37
CA LEU A 179 -21.75 -8.51 1.84
C LEU A 179 -21.72 -8.31 0.34
N LYS A 180 -20.53 -8.28 -0.28
CA LYS A 180 -20.39 -8.09 -1.73
C LYS A 180 -21.02 -6.76 -2.14
N CYS A 181 -20.65 -5.70 -1.43
CA CYS A 181 -21.16 -4.36 -1.63
C CYS A 181 -20.02 -3.33 -1.72
N VAL A 182 -20.22 -2.26 -2.47
CA VAL A 182 -19.39 -1.06 -2.40
C VAL A 182 -19.92 -0.16 -1.30
N VAL A 183 -19.04 0.37 -0.47
CA VAL A 183 -19.36 1.45 0.47
C VAL A 183 -18.68 2.74 0.01
N ALA A 184 -19.40 3.85 0.12
CA ALA A 184 -18.86 5.18 -0.07
C ALA A 184 -19.31 6.11 1.07
N VAL A 185 -18.46 7.05 1.44
CA VAL A 185 -18.76 8.07 2.44
C VAL A 185 -18.75 9.44 1.77
N THR A 186 -19.75 10.25 2.10
CA THR A 186 -19.82 11.67 1.76
C THR A 186 -19.59 12.49 3.03
N GLU A 187 -20.05 13.74 3.10
CA GLU A 187 -20.02 14.52 4.34
C GLU A 187 -20.81 13.82 5.46
N ARG A 188 -22.14 13.74 5.37
CA ARG A 188 -22.99 13.22 6.47
C ARG A 188 -23.78 11.97 6.11
N THR A 189 -23.37 11.26 5.07
CA THR A 189 -24.05 10.04 4.62
C THR A 189 -23.08 8.93 4.28
N ILE A 190 -23.52 7.70 4.50
CA ILE A 190 -22.86 6.48 4.04
C ILE A 190 -23.76 5.88 2.97
N ILE A 191 -23.18 5.57 1.82
CA ILE A 191 -23.85 4.95 0.68
C ILE A 191 -23.34 3.52 0.59
N VAL A 192 -24.25 2.55 0.62
CA VAL A 192 -23.92 1.13 0.46
C VAL A 192 -24.67 0.59 -0.75
N TRP A 193 -23.96 -0.13 -1.63
CA TRP A 193 -24.51 -0.58 -2.89
C TRP A 193 -24.08 -1.99 -3.24
N ASP A 194 -25.03 -2.85 -3.60
CA ASP A 194 -24.76 -4.23 -4.03
C ASP A 194 -24.16 -4.25 -5.45
N TYR A 195 -22.91 -4.72 -5.58
CA TYR A 195 -22.22 -4.72 -6.88
C TYR A 195 -22.85 -5.71 -7.88
N LYS A 196 -23.54 -6.77 -7.43
CA LYS A 196 -24.15 -7.75 -8.34
C LYS A 196 -25.33 -7.16 -9.09
N SER A 197 -25.89 -6.08 -8.55
CA SER A 197 -27.08 -5.42 -9.06
C SER A 197 -26.83 -4.57 -10.32
N ILE A 198 -25.57 -4.38 -10.72
CA ILE A 198 -25.08 -3.63 -11.90
C ILE A 198 -25.88 -3.88 -13.18
N ARG A 199 -26.35 -5.12 -13.40
CA ARG A 199 -26.97 -5.50 -14.67
C ARG A 199 -28.49 -5.44 -14.68
N THR A 200 -29.16 -5.39 -13.51
CA THR A 200 -30.59 -5.75 -13.49
C THR A 200 -31.51 -5.01 -12.54
N LYS A 201 -31.05 -4.17 -11.58
CA LYS A 201 -31.89 -3.22 -10.78
C LYS A 201 -31.05 -2.55 -9.69
N ASP A 202 -31.17 -1.23 -9.53
CA ASP A 202 -30.42 -0.41 -8.57
C ASP A 202 -30.87 -0.65 -7.11
N ASN A 203 -30.15 -1.48 -6.34
CA ASN A 203 -30.35 -1.63 -4.89
C ASN A 203 -29.23 -0.90 -4.14
N TYR A 204 -29.42 0.39 -3.84
CA TYR A 204 -28.51 1.17 -3.00
C TYR A 204 -29.23 1.70 -1.75
N PHE A 205 -28.49 1.68 -0.65
CA PHE A 205 -28.90 2.05 0.69
C PHE A 205 -28.16 3.31 1.10
N ILE A 206 -28.86 4.26 1.70
CA ILE A 206 -28.27 5.50 2.21
C ILE A 206 -28.51 5.55 3.71
N ILE A 207 -27.44 5.51 4.50
CA ILE A 207 -27.47 5.67 5.95
C ILE A 207 -27.22 7.15 6.24
N LYS A 208 -28.19 7.82 6.89
CA LYS A 208 -28.11 9.24 7.26
C LYS A 208 -29.04 9.56 8.44
N PRO A 209 -28.80 10.63 9.20
CA PRO A 209 -27.63 11.52 9.14
C PRO A 209 -26.48 11.01 10.02
N MET A 210 -25.24 11.18 9.55
CA MET A 210 -24.06 11.07 10.40
C MET A 210 -23.86 12.37 11.17
N GLU A 211 -23.39 12.27 12.41
CA GLU A 211 -23.22 13.42 13.31
C GLU A 211 -22.12 14.36 12.82
N ASN A 212 -20.95 13.81 12.49
CA ASN A 212 -19.79 14.55 11.97
C ASN A 212 -19.61 14.32 10.46
N SER A 213 -18.74 15.10 9.83
CA SER A 213 -18.41 14.96 8.41
C SER A 213 -17.40 13.83 8.22
N LEU A 214 -17.78 12.77 7.52
CA LEU A 214 -16.92 11.61 7.26
C LEU A 214 -15.90 11.93 6.16
N LEU A 215 -14.62 11.68 6.41
CA LEU A 215 -13.53 12.05 5.50
C LEU A 215 -12.90 10.84 4.81
N CYS A 216 -12.87 9.69 5.47
CA CYS A 216 -12.25 8.48 4.94
C CYS A 216 -13.00 7.23 5.42
N VAL A 217 -12.88 6.14 4.67
CA VAL A 217 -13.53 4.86 4.96
C VAL A 217 -12.60 3.70 4.63
N CYS A 218 -12.66 2.64 5.44
CA CYS A 218 -12.00 1.37 5.19
C CYS A 218 -12.83 0.23 5.79
N THR A 219 -12.84 -0.91 5.12
CA THR A 219 -13.48 -2.14 5.56
C THR A 219 -12.52 -2.89 6.49
N ALA A 220 -13.01 -3.31 7.65
CA ALA A 220 -12.27 -4.10 8.62
C ALA A 220 -12.82 -5.53 8.65
N THR A 221 -11.99 -6.50 8.26
CA THR A 221 -12.35 -7.92 8.27
C THR A 221 -12.04 -8.51 9.63
N MET A 222 -13.02 -8.48 10.54
CA MET A 222 -12.85 -8.88 11.96
C MET A 222 -13.23 -10.34 12.25
N SER A 223 -14.00 -10.98 11.36
CA SER A 223 -14.60 -12.29 11.64
C SER A 223 -14.85 -13.10 10.39
N ASP A 224 -14.76 -14.42 10.52
CA ASP A 224 -15.21 -15.39 9.51
C ASP A 224 -16.74 -15.57 9.49
N GLN A 225 -17.48 -14.74 10.22
CA GLN A 225 -18.94 -14.80 10.22
C GLN A 225 -19.47 -14.38 8.85
N LEU A 226 -20.03 -15.37 8.15
CA LEU A 226 -20.66 -15.19 6.86
C LEU A 226 -21.76 -14.12 6.97
N ALA A 227 -21.70 -13.11 6.10
CA ALA A 227 -22.68 -12.02 5.94
C ALA A 227 -22.62 -10.88 6.97
N GLU A 228 -21.46 -10.61 7.57
CA GLU A 228 -21.19 -9.41 8.35
C GLU A 228 -19.91 -8.71 7.88
N ASP A 229 -19.96 -7.39 7.74
CA ASP A 229 -18.78 -6.55 7.50
C ASP A 229 -18.72 -5.41 8.52
N ASN A 230 -17.50 -5.00 8.88
CA ASN A 230 -17.27 -3.83 9.72
C ASN A 230 -16.69 -2.69 8.88
N ILE A 231 -17.21 -1.49 9.09
CA ILE A 231 -16.85 -0.29 8.34
C ILE A 231 -16.19 0.69 9.31
N LEU A 232 -14.93 0.98 9.09
CA LEU A 232 -14.14 1.94 9.83
C LEU A 232 -14.16 3.28 9.09
N MET A 233 -14.41 4.38 9.78
CA MET A 233 -14.54 5.71 9.18
C MET A 233 -13.86 6.77 10.05
N GLY A 234 -13.17 7.71 9.43
CA GLY A 234 -12.61 8.88 10.10
C GLY A 234 -13.43 10.14 9.81
N ASP A 235 -13.49 11.09 10.75
CA ASP A 235 -14.26 12.33 10.61
C ASP A 235 -13.46 13.64 10.82
N ASP A 236 -14.14 14.76 10.60
CA ASP A 236 -13.64 16.13 10.73
C ASP A 236 -13.51 16.64 12.19
N LYS A 237 -13.79 15.79 13.19
CA LYS A 237 -13.66 16.11 14.61
C LYS A 237 -12.65 15.23 15.33
N GLY A 238 -11.90 14.42 14.60
CA GLY A 238 -10.87 13.55 15.13
C GLY A 238 -11.41 12.24 15.74
N TYR A 239 -12.66 11.88 15.45
CA TYR A 239 -13.21 10.60 15.86
C TYR A 239 -13.00 9.55 14.77
N VAL A 240 -12.72 8.35 15.26
CA VAL A 240 -12.79 7.12 14.48
C VAL A 240 -14.08 6.40 14.85
N ASN A 241 -14.87 6.09 13.83
CA ASN A 241 -16.18 5.49 13.90
C ASN A 241 -16.11 4.06 13.36
N LEU A 242 -16.72 3.11 14.07
CA LEU A 242 -16.86 1.72 13.68
C LEU A 242 -18.35 1.39 13.55
N LEU A 243 -18.76 1.06 12.33
CA LEU A 243 -20.12 0.65 12.01
C LEU A 243 -20.14 -0.83 11.64
N LYS A 244 -20.94 -1.62 12.35
CA LYS A 244 -21.17 -3.03 12.03
C LYS A 244 -22.39 -3.18 11.12
N VAL A 245 -22.22 -3.87 10.00
CA VAL A 245 -23.25 -4.02 8.96
C VAL A 245 -23.47 -5.50 8.65
N THR A 246 -24.74 -5.91 8.53
CA THR A 246 -25.14 -7.29 8.25
C THR A 246 -26.08 -7.33 7.04
N SER A 247 -26.26 -8.51 6.44
CA SER A 247 -27.20 -8.70 5.33
C SER A 247 -28.65 -8.36 5.68
N ASP A 248 -28.99 -8.46 6.96
CA ASP A 248 -30.35 -8.31 7.45
C ASP A 248 -30.75 -6.83 7.51
N HIS A 249 -29.79 -5.93 7.79
CA HIS A 249 -30.01 -4.47 7.71
C HIS A 249 -30.42 -4.00 6.31
N PHE A 250 -30.02 -4.74 5.27
CA PHE A 250 -30.32 -4.43 3.88
C PHE A 250 -31.48 -5.25 3.30
N GLY A 251 -32.10 -6.12 4.11
CA GLY A 251 -33.17 -7.01 3.64
C GLY A 251 -32.73 -7.97 2.53
N MET A 252 -31.42 -8.25 2.38
CA MET A 252 -30.88 -9.06 1.28
C MET A 252 -31.37 -10.51 1.28
N LYS A 253 -31.95 -11.01 2.38
CA LYS A 253 -32.53 -12.36 2.50
C LYS A 253 -34.02 -12.46 2.17
N GLN A 254 -34.75 -11.36 1.98
CA GLN A 254 -36.19 -11.40 1.69
C GLN A 254 -36.58 -10.46 0.57
N CYS A 255 -36.77 -10.97 -0.65
CA CYS A 255 -37.73 -10.43 -1.62
C CYS A 255 -38.04 -11.46 -2.73
N LYS A 256 -38.83 -12.49 -2.42
CA LYS A 256 -39.66 -13.17 -3.43
C LYS A 256 -40.91 -12.31 -3.68
N GLY A 257 -40.73 -11.20 -4.39
CA GLY A 257 -41.85 -10.31 -4.71
C GLY A 257 -41.37 -9.15 -5.57
N LYS A 258 -42.12 -8.86 -6.64
CA LYS A 258 -41.89 -7.70 -7.52
C LYS A 258 -41.97 -6.41 -6.68
N LYS A 259 -40.84 -5.87 -6.23
CA LYS A 259 -40.73 -4.48 -5.76
C LYS A 259 -39.91 -3.69 -6.76
N GLU A 260 -40.47 -2.55 -7.16
CA GLU A 260 -39.80 -1.52 -7.95
C GLU A 260 -38.53 -1.04 -7.22
N SER A 261 -37.53 -0.64 -8.00
CA SER A 261 -36.27 -0.07 -7.54
C SER A 261 -36.52 1.13 -6.63
N GLN A 262 -36.37 0.95 -5.32
CA GLN A 262 -36.53 2.02 -4.33
C GLN A 262 -35.20 2.25 -3.62
N LEU A 263 -34.70 3.48 -3.74
CA LEU A 263 -33.73 4.07 -2.83
C LEU A 263 -34.21 3.86 -1.39
N GLN A 264 -33.44 3.11 -0.59
CA GLN A 264 -33.76 2.86 0.81
C GLN A 264 -32.91 3.80 1.68
N ILE A 265 -33.58 4.77 2.29
CA ILE A 265 -32.98 5.64 3.31
C ILE A 265 -33.14 4.94 4.66
N LEU A 266 -32.03 4.72 5.34
CA LEU A 266 -31.96 4.12 6.67
C LEU A 266 -31.48 5.18 7.66
N ASP A 267 -32.03 5.17 8.88
CA ASP A 267 -31.58 6.07 9.94
C ASP A 267 -30.27 5.53 10.53
N SER A 268 -29.29 6.40 10.76
CA SER A 268 -28.02 6.02 11.40
C SER A 268 -28.24 5.47 12.81
N LYS A 269 -29.34 5.83 13.48
CA LYS A 269 -29.71 5.34 14.82
C LYS A 269 -30.08 3.86 14.85
N ASP A 270 -30.50 3.30 13.72
CA ASP A 270 -30.84 1.87 13.61
C ASP A 270 -29.59 0.99 13.62
N PHE A 271 -28.41 1.60 13.51
CA PHE A 271 -27.14 0.90 13.48
C PHE A 271 -26.35 1.06 14.78
N HIS A 272 -25.64 0.01 15.14
CA HIS A 272 -24.66 0.07 16.22
C HIS A 272 -23.36 0.71 15.71
N ILE A 273 -23.23 2.02 15.96
CA ILE A 273 -22.04 2.81 15.64
C ILE A 273 -21.26 3.09 16.93
N VAL A 274 -20.05 2.56 17.01
CA VAL A 274 -19.10 2.88 18.09
C VAL A 274 -18.21 4.02 17.62
N LYS A 275 -18.12 5.09 18.40
CA LYS A 275 -17.26 6.24 18.08
C LYS A 275 -16.30 6.53 19.22
N ARG A 276 -15.04 6.85 18.88
CA ARG A 276 -14.01 7.23 19.86
C ARG A 276 -13.15 8.36 19.30
N LYS A 277 -12.92 9.39 20.12
CA LYS A 277 -11.99 10.47 19.76
C LYS A 277 -10.56 9.95 19.93
N LEU A 278 -9.79 9.98 18.85
CA LEU A 278 -8.39 9.52 18.82
C LEU A 278 -7.42 10.62 18.39
N HIS A 279 -7.93 11.66 17.75
CA HIS A 279 -7.14 12.78 17.23
C HIS A 279 -7.78 14.10 17.66
N ASP A 280 -6.98 15.17 17.76
CA ASP A 280 -7.48 16.52 18.02
C ASP A 280 -7.75 17.34 16.75
N ASP A 281 -7.39 16.79 15.59
CA ASP A 281 -7.68 17.35 14.27
C ASP A 281 -8.32 16.27 13.36
N TRP A 282 -8.60 16.62 12.10
CA TRP A 282 -9.26 15.77 11.11
C TRP A 282 -8.58 14.41 10.96
N VAL A 283 -9.39 13.34 10.87
CA VAL A 283 -8.89 12.01 10.55
C VAL A 283 -8.76 11.88 9.03
N LEU A 284 -7.52 11.94 8.54
CA LEU A 284 -7.24 12.00 7.12
C LEU A 284 -7.29 10.62 6.44
N LYS A 285 -6.89 9.57 7.16
CA LYS A 285 -6.92 8.21 6.67
C LYS A 285 -7.16 7.22 7.79
N VAL A 286 -8.00 6.22 7.52
CA VAL A 286 -8.16 5.03 8.34
C VAL A 286 -7.87 3.80 7.48
N LYS A 287 -7.23 2.79 8.06
CA LYS A 287 -6.99 1.52 7.36
C LYS A 287 -6.92 0.37 8.35
N TYR A 288 -7.60 -0.72 8.05
CA TYR A 288 -7.40 -1.97 8.77
C TYR A 288 -6.24 -2.76 8.15
N ILE A 289 -5.33 -3.26 8.98
CA ILE A 289 -4.16 -4.03 8.59
C ILE A 289 -4.36 -5.46 9.11
N SER A 290 -4.86 -6.33 8.24
CA SER A 290 -5.19 -7.72 8.58
C SER A 290 -3.98 -8.48 9.15
N ASP A 291 -2.79 -8.28 8.56
CA ASP A 291 -1.54 -8.94 8.99
C ASP A 291 -1.17 -8.64 10.45
N LEU A 292 -1.54 -7.46 10.95
CA LEU A 292 -1.28 -7.03 12.34
C LEU A 292 -2.51 -7.17 13.24
N ASN A 293 -3.66 -7.55 12.69
CA ASN A 293 -4.96 -7.49 13.36
C ASN A 293 -5.24 -6.15 14.05
N CYS A 294 -4.74 -5.05 13.48
CA CYS A 294 -4.83 -3.69 14.03
C CYS A 294 -5.47 -2.74 13.03
N PHE A 295 -6.10 -1.69 13.52
CA PHE A 295 -6.44 -0.52 12.70
C PHE A 295 -5.38 0.56 12.87
N GLY A 296 -5.11 1.27 11.79
CA GLY A 296 -4.35 2.51 11.77
C GLY A 296 -5.27 3.71 11.50
N SER A 297 -5.03 4.83 12.16
CA SER A 297 -5.63 6.13 11.83
C SER A 297 -4.59 7.25 11.91
N CYS A 298 -4.70 8.25 11.03
CA CYS A 298 -3.77 9.38 11.01
C CYS A 298 -4.46 10.74 10.91
N SER A 299 -3.77 11.76 11.42
CA SER A 299 -4.24 13.15 11.48
C SER A 299 -3.07 14.14 11.28
N SER A 300 -3.41 15.36 10.86
CA SER A 300 -2.48 16.51 10.78
C SER A 300 -2.00 17.01 12.15
N ASP A 301 -2.62 16.54 13.24
CA ASP A 301 -2.19 16.89 14.58
C ASP A 301 -0.75 16.42 14.84
N SER A 302 0.05 17.23 15.53
CA SER A 302 1.44 16.90 15.86
C SER A 302 1.56 16.06 17.13
N ILE A 303 0.54 16.03 17.99
CA ILE A 303 0.56 15.27 19.24
C ILE A 303 -0.02 13.88 19.00
N HIS A 304 -1.28 13.82 18.57
CA HIS A 304 -1.98 12.59 18.25
C HIS A 304 -1.94 12.36 16.74
N SER A 305 -0.74 12.19 16.17
CA SER A 305 -0.56 12.16 14.71
C SER A 305 -0.96 10.84 14.07
N PHE A 306 -0.61 9.72 14.72
CA PHE A 306 -0.86 8.38 14.23
C PHE A 306 -1.24 7.44 15.36
N VAL A 307 -2.26 6.61 15.16
CA VAL A 307 -2.70 5.59 16.13
C VAL A 307 -2.70 4.24 15.45
N LEU A 308 -2.19 3.22 16.12
CA LEU A 308 -2.15 1.83 15.63
C LEU A 308 -2.48 0.85 16.76
N ASP A 309 -3.70 0.33 16.79
CA ASP A 309 -4.12 -0.58 17.85
C ASP A 309 -5.21 -1.57 17.41
N ASP A 310 -5.59 -2.49 18.30
CA ASP A 310 -6.71 -3.42 18.06
C ASP A 310 -8.03 -2.64 18.00
N ILE A 311 -8.94 -3.02 17.10
CA ILE A 311 -10.29 -2.44 16.97
C ILE A 311 -11.08 -2.51 18.28
N LYS A 312 -10.80 -3.47 19.17
CA LYS A 312 -11.39 -3.53 20.52
C LYS A 312 -11.15 -2.25 21.32
N ARG A 313 -10.05 -1.52 21.06
CA ARG A 313 -9.79 -0.23 21.70
C ARG A 313 -10.84 0.82 21.41
N LEU A 314 -11.52 0.74 20.26
CA LEU A 314 -12.63 1.66 19.99
C LEU A 314 -13.80 1.46 20.96
N LYS A 315 -13.91 0.28 21.60
CA LYS A 315 -15.01 -0.07 22.51
C LYS A 315 -14.66 0.06 24.00
N ASP A 316 -13.42 -0.21 24.37
CA ASP A 316 -13.00 -0.34 25.78
C ASP A 316 -12.53 0.97 26.44
N ASN A 317 -12.36 2.05 25.66
CA ASN A 317 -11.84 3.36 26.10
C ASN A 317 -10.47 3.32 26.81
N LEU A 318 -9.72 2.21 26.72
CA LEU A 318 -8.38 2.09 27.30
C LEU A 318 -7.35 2.86 26.47
N PRO A 319 -6.19 3.25 27.03
CA PRO A 319 -5.16 3.96 26.29
C PRO A 319 -4.79 3.25 24.97
N VAL A 320 -4.66 4.03 23.90
CA VAL A 320 -4.27 3.54 22.57
C VAL A 320 -2.78 3.75 22.34
N LYS A 321 -2.18 2.92 21.50
CA LYS A 321 -0.83 3.16 20.99
C LYS A 321 -0.85 4.30 19.97
N GLU A 322 -0.49 5.48 20.45
CA GLU A 322 -0.38 6.70 19.66
C GLU A 322 1.08 7.10 19.47
N PHE A 323 1.32 7.79 18.36
CA PHE A 323 2.63 8.27 17.99
C PHE A 323 2.54 9.73 17.56
N SER A 324 3.41 10.54 18.15
CA SER A 324 3.56 11.95 17.84
C SER A 324 4.58 12.11 16.72
N VAL A 325 4.16 12.78 15.65
CA VAL A 325 5.01 13.11 14.51
C VAL A 325 4.93 14.63 14.31
N PRO A 326 6.06 15.36 14.36
CA PRO A 326 6.07 16.78 14.08
C PRO A 326 5.34 17.11 12.77
N ARG A 327 4.39 18.05 12.81
CA ARG A 327 3.57 18.47 11.66
C ARG A 327 2.59 17.42 11.13
N GLY A 328 2.35 16.34 11.89
CA GLY A 328 1.32 15.35 11.65
C GLY A 328 1.56 14.41 10.48
N VAL A 329 0.61 13.49 10.30
CA VAL A 329 0.65 12.43 9.30
C VAL A 329 -0.58 12.51 8.40
N ASN A 330 -0.35 12.62 7.09
CA ASN A 330 -1.42 12.72 6.10
C ASN A 330 -1.83 11.36 5.53
N ALA A 331 -0.88 10.45 5.41
CA ALA A 331 -1.10 9.12 4.88
C ALA A 331 -0.15 8.12 5.52
N PHE A 332 -0.55 6.85 5.48
CA PHE A 332 0.32 5.75 5.86
C PHE A 332 0.06 4.51 5.01
N ALA A 333 1.03 3.61 5.00
CA ALA A 333 0.96 2.30 4.37
C ALA A 333 1.78 1.29 5.18
N TYR A 334 1.29 0.05 5.24
CA TYR A 334 2.01 -1.08 5.83
C TYR A 334 2.47 -2.03 4.75
N CYS A 335 3.71 -2.51 4.87
CA CYS A 335 4.29 -3.55 4.04
C CYS A 335 4.46 -4.81 4.89
N GLY A 336 3.65 -5.84 4.64
CA GLY A 336 3.74 -7.13 5.34
C GLY A 336 5.06 -7.86 5.11
N LYS A 337 5.66 -7.74 3.92
CA LYS A 337 6.95 -8.36 3.59
C LYS A 337 8.10 -7.79 4.43
N ALA A 338 8.14 -6.47 4.57
CA ALA A 338 9.19 -5.78 5.32
C ALA A 338 8.82 -5.59 6.80
N LYS A 339 7.58 -5.90 7.20
CA LYS A 339 7.02 -5.62 8.53
C LYS A 339 7.20 -4.17 8.96
N VAL A 340 7.00 -3.26 8.01
CA VAL A 340 7.26 -1.83 8.17
C VAL A 340 6.02 -1.01 7.86
N ILE A 341 5.78 0.00 8.69
CA ILE A 341 4.80 1.05 8.42
C ILE A 341 5.54 2.29 7.96
N VAL A 342 5.16 2.80 6.80
CA VAL A 342 5.61 4.09 6.28
C VAL A 342 4.50 5.10 6.48
N THR A 343 4.82 6.22 7.11
CA THR A 343 3.95 7.39 7.22
C THR A 343 4.46 8.50 6.33
N GLY A 344 3.55 9.31 5.79
CA GLY A 344 3.85 10.48 5.00
C GLY A 344 3.11 11.68 5.56
N GLY A 345 3.87 12.69 6.00
CA GLY A 345 3.38 14.00 6.39
C GLY A 345 3.57 15.03 5.28
N LYS A 346 3.32 16.31 5.60
CA LYS A 346 3.45 17.41 4.63
C LYS A 346 4.90 17.67 4.18
N TYR A 347 5.88 17.32 5.01
CA TYR A 347 7.29 17.65 4.78
C TYR A 347 8.24 16.47 4.98
N GLU A 348 7.79 15.41 5.65
CA GLU A 348 8.64 14.32 6.14
C GLU A 348 7.89 12.99 6.04
N ALA A 349 8.63 11.92 5.84
CA ALA A 349 8.13 10.55 5.91
C ALA A 349 8.83 9.82 7.05
N TYR A 350 8.11 8.98 7.79
CA TYR A 350 8.67 8.21 8.89
C TYR A 350 8.48 6.73 8.65
N ILE A 351 9.49 5.94 9.03
CA ILE A 351 9.50 4.50 8.87
C ILE A 351 9.50 3.88 10.27
N MET A 352 8.52 3.02 10.54
CA MET A 352 8.39 2.28 11.79
C MET A 352 8.54 0.78 11.49
N SER A 353 9.49 0.13 12.15
CA SER A 353 9.69 -1.32 12.08
C SER A 353 9.21 -2.01 13.36
N GLU A 354 8.84 -3.28 13.26
CA GLU A 354 8.38 -4.10 14.39
C GLU A 354 9.44 -4.26 15.50
N GLU A 355 10.74 -4.10 15.17
CA GLU A 355 11.88 -4.34 16.06
C GLU A 355 12.58 -3.08 16.57
N SER A 356 12.13 -1.85 16.24
CA SER A 356 12.86 -0.64 16.62
C SER A 356 11.96 0.59 16.83
N GLN A 357 12.33 1.43 17.80
CA GLN A 357 11.81 2.79 17.95
C GLN A 357 12.05 3.60 16.65
N PHE A 358 11.20 4.60 16.40
CA PHE A 358 11.23 5.52 15.25
C PHE A 358 12.61 5.71 14.62
N VAL A 359 12.79 5.23 13.40
CA VAL A 359 13.92 5.62 12.56
C VAL A 359 13.44 6.76 11.67
N GLN A 360 13.88 7.98 11.99
CA GLN A 360 13.69 9.14 11.14
C GLN A 360 14.70 9.06 9.99
N ASP A 361 14.33 8.38 8.91
CA ASP A 361 15.04 8.51 7.65
C ASP A 361 14.41 9.66 6.86
N ASN A 362 15.10 10.80 6.85
CA ASN A 362 14.73 11.96 6.04
C ASN A 362 14.95 11.63 4.55
N PHE A 363 14.00 10.92 3.95
CA PHE A 363 13.90 10.88 2.50
C PHE A 363 13.25 12.20 2.04
N LEU A 364 14.10 13.15 1.64
CA LEU A 364 13.68 14.28 0.80
C LEU A 364 13.21 13.69 -0.54
N LEU A 365 11.90 13.70 -0.76
CA LEU A 365 11.29 13.44 -2.07
C LEU A 365 11.58 14.57 -3.05
#